data_AF-A0A378W3T3-F1
#
_entry.id   AF-A0A378W3T3-F1
#
_cell.length_a   1.000
_cell.length_b   1.000
_cell.length_c   1.000
_cell.angle_alpha   90.00
_cell.angle_beta   90.00
_cell.angle_gamma   90.00
#
_symmetry.space_group_name_H-M   'P 1'
#
loop_
_entity.id
_entity.type
_entity.pdbx_description
1 polymer ?
#
loop_
_entity_poly.entity_id
_entity_poly.type
_entity_poly.pdbx_seq_one_letter_code
_entity_poly.pdbx_strand_id
1 'polypeptide(L)'
;MRGRNEGVLNIALKYQPDDTPITQQSEYEQIIARRFKVSDGHKWLRDTVRLTWRAKIFLSLELEALNRLKEAADTDAITVFARNLKDLLLAAPAGRLTTLGLDPGYRNGVKCAVVDDTGKLLDTVIVYLHQETICWQRCRA
;
A
#
# COMPACT_ATOMS: atom_id res chain seq x y z
N MET A 1 4.42 -2.93 1.14
CA MET A 1 4.07 -4.32 0.76
C MET A 1 3.67 -4.53 -0.70
N ARG A 2 3.14 -3.51 -1.41
CA ARG A 2 2.65 -3.65 -2.80
C ARG A 2 3.63 -4.32 -3.78
N GLY A 3 4.89 -3.87 -3.83
CA GLY A 3 5.88 -4.45 -4.74
C GLY A 3 6.16 -5.94 -4.49
N ARG A 4 6.01 -6.41 -3.25
CA ARG A 4 6.09 -7.86 -2.93
C ARG A 4 4.86 -8.61 -3.44
N ASN A 5 3.66 -8.06 -3.24
CA ASN A 5 2.42 -8.69 -3.69
C ASN A 5 2.32 -8.77 -5.23
N GLU A 6 2.88 -7.79 -5.93
CA GLU A 6 2.94 -7.75 -7.39
C GLU A 6 4.14 -8.54 -7.96
N GLY A 7 4.95 -9.19 -7.10
CA GLY A 7 6.08 -10.01 -7.52
C GLY A 7 7.29 -9.23 -8.05
N VAL A 8 7.31 -7.90 -7.92
CA VAL A 8 8.37 -7.02 -8.42
C VAL A 8 9.54 -6.93 -7.44
N LEU A 9 9.26 -6.98 -6.13
CA LEU A 9 10.26 -6.84 -5.07
C LEU A 9 10.24 -8.04 -4.14
N ASN A 10 11.42 -8.47 -3.69
CA ASN A 10 11.54 -9.42 -2.58
C ASN A 10 11.89 -8.68 -1.29
N ILE A 11 11.22 -9.02 -0.20
CA ILE A 11 11.48 -8.48 1.13
C ILE A 11 11.85 -9.66 2.01
N ALA A 12 13.06 -9.65 2.54
CA ALA A 12 13.58 -10.65 3.46
C ALA A 12 14.27 -9.96 4.63
N LEU A 13 14.01 -10.45 5.83
CA LEU A 13 14.76 -10.07 7.02
C LEU A 13 16.06 -10.90 7.04
N LYS A 14 17.20 -10.26 7.24
CA LYS A 14 18.48 -10.94 7.34
C LYS A 14 19.01 -10.86 8.76
N TYR A 15 19.36 -12.01 9.32
CA TYR A 15 19.97 -12.12 10.64
C TYR A 15 21.45 -12.54 10.58
N GLN A 16 21.95 -12.80 9.37
CA GLN A 16 23.35 -13.11 9.07
C GLN A 16 23.76 -12.37 7.78
N PRO A 17 25.05 -12.05 7.62
CA PRO A 17 25.60 -11.57 6.35
C PRO A 17 25.40 -12.58 5.22
N ASP A 18 25.26 -12.10 3.98
CA ASP A 18 25.04 -12.95 2.80
C ASP A 18 26.20 -13.92 2.53
N ASP A 19 27.42 -13.53 2.88
CA ASP A 19 28.63 -14.32 2.67
C ASP A 19 28.85 -15.41 3.72
N THR A 20 27.92 -15.57 4.68
CA THR A 20 28.04 -16.58 5.74
C THR A 20 27.89 -17.98 5.15
N PRO A 21 28.86 -18.89 5.33
CA PRO A 21 28.71 -20.27 4.88
C PRO A 21 27.48 -20.93 5.50
N ILE A 22 26.71 -21.66 4.69
CA ILE A 22 25.49 -22.36 5.13
C ILE A 22 25.78 -23.32 6.30
N THR A 23 27.01 -23.83 6.37
CA THR A 23 27.53 -24.75 7.39
C THR A 23 27.89 -24.06 8.71
N GLN A 24 28.05 -22.74 8.72
CA GLN A 24 28.36 -21.99 9.94
C GLN A 24 27.12 -21.90 10.83
N GLN A 25 27.28 -22.25 12.11
CA GLN A 25 26.20 -22.14 13.09
C GLN A 25 25.93 -20.67 13.40
N SER A 26 24.65 -20.30 13.41
CA SER A 26 24.24 -18.97 13.84
C SER A 26 24.34 -18.82 15.35
N GLU A 27 24.48 -17.59 15.84
CA GLU A 27 24.44 -17.30 17.28
C GLU A 27 23.13 -17.81 17.91
N TYR A 28 22.02 -17.69 17.17
CA TYR A 28 20.71 -18.17 17.60
C TYR A 28 20.62 -19.70 17.70
N GLU A 29 21.24 -20.43 16.77
CA GLU A 29 21.38 -21.89 16.84
C GLU A 29 22.17 -22.29 18.11
N GLN A 30 23.23 -21.55 18.44
CA GLN A 30 24.02 -21.79 19.66
C GLN A 30 23.23 -21.50 20.94
N ILE A 31 22.41 -20.44 20.95
CA ILE A 31 21.52 -20.11 22.08
C ILE A 31 20.54 -21.25 22.33
N ILE A 32 19.91 -21.77 21.28
CA ILE A 32 18.98 -22.90 21.38
C ILE A 32 19.70 -24.15 21.87
N ALA A 33 20.85 -24.49 21.28
CA ALA A 33 21.65 -25.64 21.68
C ALA A 33 22.05 -25.57 23.17
N ARG A 34 22.50 -24.39 23.64
CA ARG A 34 22.86 -24.14 25.04
C ARG A 34 21.65 -24.30 25.96
N ARG A 35 20.49 -23.76 25.57
CA ARG A 35 19.25 -23.82 26.35
C ARG A 35 18.74 -25.24 26.58
N PHE A 36 18.94 -26.12 25.59
CA PHE A 36 18.55 -27.53 25.63
C PHE A 36 19.71 -28.48 25.99
N LYS A 37 20.89 -27.93 26.35
CA LYS A 37 22.09 -28.69 26.72
C LYS A 37 22.48 -29.74 25.66
N VAL A 38 22.33 -29.39 24.38
CA VAL A 38 22.73 -30.26 23.26
C VAL A 38 24.25 -30.33 23.20
N SER A 39 24.81 -31.52 23.38
CA SER A 39 26.26 -31.75 23.32
C SER A 39 26.77 -31.90 21.89
N ASP A 40 28.07 -31.65 21.69
CA ASP A 40 28.71 -31.71 20.38
C ASP A 40 28.81 -33.12 19.78
N GLY A 41 28.62 -34.16 20.60
CA GLY A 41 28.65 -35.56 20.15
C GLY A 41 27.38 -36.01 19.42
N HIS A 42 26.27 -35.29 19.55
CA HIS A 42 24.99 -35.71 18.97
C HIS A 42 24.65 -34.93 17.70
N LYS A 43 25.18 -35.40 16.57
CA LYS A 43 24.94 -34.80 15.24
C LYS A 43 23.45 -34.58 14.95
N TRP A 44 22.61 -35.58 15.22
CA TRP A 44 21.17 -35.50 14.93
C TRP A 44 20.47 -34.37 15.70
N LEU A 45 20.80 -34.16 16.98
CA LEU A 45 20.24 -33.07 17.79
C LEU A 45 20.67 -31.71 17.26
N ARG A 46 21.93 -31.56 16.81
CA ARG A 46 22.41 -30.31 16.20
C ARG A 46 21.69 -30.03 14.89
N ASP A 47 21.47 -31.05 14.06
CA ASP A 47 20.68 -30.91 12.84
C ASP A 47 19.23 -30.50 13.15
N THR A 48 18.62 -31.06 14.21
CA THR A 48 17.29 -30.65 14.68
C THR A 48 17.27 -29.19 15.15
N VAL A 49 18.26 -28.74 15.90
CA VAL A 49 18.39 -27.34 16.34
C VAL A 49 18.47 -26.40 15.12
N ARG A 50 19.34 -26.74 14.15
CA ARG A 50 19.50 -25.96 12.91
C ARG A 50 18.19 -25.86 12.14
N LEU A 51 17.49 -26.98 11.93
CA LEU A 51 16.20 -27.00 11.23
C LEU A 51 15.13 -26.22 11.98
N THR A 52 15.08 -26.35 13.31
CA THR A 52 14.10 -25.65 14.15
C THR A 52 14.30 -24.14 14.09
N TRP A 53 15.55 -23.68 14.17
CA TRP A 53 15.86 -22.27 14.00
C TRP A 53 15.44 -21.76 12.62
N ARG A 54 15.96 -22.35 11.54
CA ARG A 54 15.81 -21.80 10.18
C ARG A 54 14.39 -21.95 9.62
N ALA A 55 13.75 -23.10 9.83
CA ALA A 55 12.47 -23.42 9.19
C ALA A 55 11.25 -23.11 10.05
N LYS A 56 11.41 -22.92 11.36
CA LYS A 56 10.29 -22.67 12.28
C LYS A 56 10.40 -21.33 12.99
N ILE A 57 11.43 -21.16 13.83
CA ILE A 57 11.53 -19.98 14.69
C ILE A 57 11.77 -18.72 13.85
N PHE A 58 12.78 -18.74 12.99
CA PHE A 58 13.14 -17.58 12.17
C PHE A 58 12.00 -17.20 11.22
N LEU A 59 11.42 -18.17 10.50
CA LEU A 59 10.28 -17.94 9.61
C LEU A 59 9.09 -17.32 10.37
N SER A 60 8.78 -17.81 11.56
CA SER A 60 7.69 -17.26 12.38
C SER A 60 7.98 -15.82 12.79
N LEU A 61 9.19 -15.52 13.25
CA LEU A 61 9.59 -14.18 13.66
C LEU A 61 9.60 -13.19 12.50
N GLU A 62 10.08 -13.62 11.33
CA GLU A 62 10.07 -12.82 10.11
C GLU A 62 8.65 -12.46 9.68
N LEU A 63 7.75 -13.44 9.65
CA LEU A 63 6.34 -13.21 9.31
C LEU A 63 5.67 -12.27 10.31
N GLU A 64 5.91 -12.46 11.61
CA GLU A 64 5.37 -11.59 12.66
C GLU A 64 5.89 -10.15 12.53
N ALA A 65 7.19 -9.97 12.32
CA ALA A 65 7.79 -8.64 12.13
C ALA A 65 7.21 -7.92 10.91
N LEU A 66 7.06 -8.63 9.80
CA LEU A 66 6.50 -8.08 8.57
C LEU A 66 5.01 -7.74 8.71
N ASN A 67 4.24 -8.55 9.45
CA ASN A 67 2.85 -8.26 9.76
C ASN A 67 2.72 -7.01 10.64
N ARG A 68 3.53 -6.90 11.71
CA ARG A 68 3.54 -5.71 12.56
C ARG A 68 3.90 -4.44 11.78
N LEU A 69 4.90 -4.52 10.90
CA LEU A 69 5.27 -3.40 10.02
C LEU A 69 4.12 -3.01 9.10
N LYS A 70 3.41 -3.99 8.54
CA LYS A 70 2.25 -3.75 7.69
C LYS A 70 1.11 -3.09 8.47
N GLU A 71 0.75 -3.62 9.63
CA GLU A 71 -0.32 -3.09 10.49
C GLU A 71 -0.05 -1.64 10.91
N ALA A 72 1.20 -1.33 11.29
CA ALA A 72 1.59 0.04 11.63
C ALA A 72 1.44 0.98 10.41
N ALA A 73 1.96 0.57 9.25
CA ALA A 73 1.85 1.38 8.04
C ALA A 73 0.40 1.59 7.58
N ASP A 74 -0.44 0.55 7.68
CA ASP A 74 -1.86 0.64 7.34
C ASP A 74 -2.60 1.56 8.32
N THR A 75 -2.28 1.51 9.61
CA THR A 75 -2.88 2.39 10.65
C THR A 75 -2.54 3.86 10.40
N ASP A 76 -1.28 4.17 10.08
CA ASP A 76 -0.85 5.53 9.76
C ASP A 76 -1.53 6.04 8.48
N ALA A 77 -1.60 5.19 7.44
CA ALA A 77 -2.29 5.53 6.20
C ALA A 77 -3.77 5.83 6.44
N ILE A 78 -4.48 4.99 7.18
CA ILE A 78 -5.89 5.19 7.56
C ILE A 78 -6.08 6.51 8.28
N THR A 79 -5.17 6.86 9.21
CA THR A 79 -5.24 8.11 9.96
C THR A 79 -5.16 9.33 9.04
N VAL A 80 -4.24 9.31 8.07
CA VAL A 80 -4.11 10.38 7.07
C VAL A 80 -5.36 10.45 6.16
N PHE A 81 -5.86 9.30 5.69
CA PHE A 81 -7.07 9.26 4.88
C PHE A 81 -8.30 9.79 5.63
N ALA A 82 -8.48 9.39 6.89
CA ALA A 82 -9.58 9.84 7.73
C ALA A 82 -9.53 11.35 7.96
N ARG A 83 -8.33 11.91 8.18
CA ARG A 83 -8.13 13.36 8.29
C ARG A 83 -8.52 14.07 7.00
N ASN A 84 -8.00 13.63 5.85
CA ASN A 84 -8.31 14.25 4.56
C ASN A 84 -9.81 14.18 4.24
N LEU A 85 -10.46 13.07 4.58
CA LEU A 85 -11.91 12.92 4.41
C LEU A 85 -12.68 13.88 5.31
N LYS A 86 -12.27 14.02 6.58
CA LYS A 86 -12.88 14.99 7.51
C LYS A 86 -12.76 16.42 6.98
N ASP A 87 -11.57 16.79 6.51
CA ASP A 87 -11.31 18.13 5.98
C ASP A 87 -12.17 18.42 4.73
N LEU A 88 -12.36 17.42 3.86
CA LEU A 88 -13.23 17.52 2.69
C LEU A 88 -14.72 17.65 3.07
N LEU A 89 -15.19 16.86 4.04
CA LEU A 89 -16.60 16.87 4.48
C LEU A 89 -16.98 18.13 5.26
N LEU A 90 -16.02 18.74 5.95
CA LEU A 90 -16.22 19.97 6.72
C LEU A 90 -15.79 21.23 5.97
N ALA A 91 -15.46 21.10 4.68
CA ALA A 91 -15.19 22.25 3.84
C ALA A 91 -16.40 23.20 3.83
N ALA A 92 -16.14 24.51 3.94
CA ALA A 92 -17.19 25.49 3.95
C ALA A 92 -18.03 25.38 2.67
N PRO A 93 -19.37 25.30 2.77
CA PRO A 93 -20.21 25.22 1.59
C PRO A 93 -20.17 26.55 0.83
N ALA A 94 -20.16 26.49 -0.50
CA ALA A 94 -20.24 27.68 -1.35
C ALA A 94 -21.59 28.43 -1.23
N GLY A 95 -22.61 27.80 -0.64
CA GLY A 95 -23.95 28.36 -0.47
C GLY A 95 -24.91 28.02 -1.62
N ARG A 96 -26.02 28.75 -1.71
CA ARG A 96 -27.08 28.54 -2.70
C ARG A 96 -26.80 29.36 -3.96
N LEU A 97 -25.96 28.82 -4.83
CA LEU A 97 -25.57 29.43 -6.10
C LEU A 97 -25.80 28.44 -7.24
N THR A 98 -26.35 28.93 -8.35
CA THR A 98 -26.38 28.16 -9.60
C THR A 98 -24.95 27.80 -9.99
N THR A 99 -24.67 26.51 -10.16
CA THR A 99 -23.29 25.99 -10.28
C THR A 99 -23.15 25.15 -11.55
N LEU A 100 -22.08 25.40 -12.31
CA LEU A 100 -21.63 24.55 -13.41
C LEU A 100 -20.53 23.60 -12.89
N GLY A 101 -20.86 22.32 -12.76
CA GLY A 101 -19.92 21.26 -12.44
C GLY A 101 -19.21 20.75 -13.70
N LEU A 102 -17.89 20.61 -13.63
CA LEU A 102 -17.05 20.11 -14.72
C LEU A 102 -16.27 18.87 -14.25
N ASP A 103 -16.51 17.71 -14.88
CA ASP A 103 -15.74 16.48 -14.69
C ASP A 103 -14.76 16.31 -15.87
N PRO A 104 -13.47 16.65 -15.69
CA PRO A 104 -12.51 16.69 -16.78
C PRO A 104 -12.14 15.29 -17.29
N GLY A 105 -12.32 15.07 -18.59
CA GLY A 105 -11.91 13.85 -19.29
C GLY A 105 -11.25 14.15 -20.63
N TYR A 106 -10.20 13.40 -20.97
CA TYR A 106 -9.47 13.59 -22.23
C TYR A 106 -10.17 12.89 -23.40
N ARG A 107 -10.14 11.56 -23.42
CA ARG A 107 -10.69 10.75 -24.52
C ARG A 107 -12.21 10.82 -24.63
N ASN A 108 -12.90 10.92 -23.49
CA ASN A 108 -14.36 10.87 -23.39
C ASN A 108 -14.99 12.27 -23.30
N GLY A 109 -14.20 13.34 -23.48
CA GLY A 109 -14.63 14.72 -23.28
C GLY A 109 -14.80 15.11 -21.82
N VAL A 110 -15.03 16.41 -21.58
CA VAL A 110 -15.38 16.98 -20.28
C VAL A 110 -16.89 16.91 -20.13
N LYS A 111 -17.37 16.28 -19.05
CA LYS A 111 -18.81 16.27 -18.76
C LYS A 111 -19.14 17.51 -17.95
N CYS A 112 -20.18 18.21 -18.39
CA CYS A 112 -20.65 19.43 -17.79
C CYS A 112 -22.06 19.18 -17.25
N ALA A 113 -22.36 19.66 -16.05
CA ALA A 113 -23.69 19.63 -15.46
C ALA A 113 -24.00 20.98 -14.82
N VAL A 114 -25.17 21.54 -15.11
CA VAL A 114 -25.63 22.78 -14.47
C VAL A 114 -26.70 22.44 -13.44
N VAL A 115 -26.52 22.93 -12.21
CA VAL A 115 -27.50 22.81 -11.13
C VAL A 115 -27.98 24.19 -10.68
N ASP A 116 -29.25 24.32 -10.31
CA ASP A 116 -29.79 25.54 -9.72
C ASP A 116 -29.41 25.71 -8.23
N ASP A 117 -29.87 26.79 -7.61
CA ASP A 117 -29.61 27.13 -6.20
C ASP A 117 -30.25 26.17 -5.17
N THR A 118 -31.14 25.28 -5.62
CA THR A 118 -31.72 24.19 -4.83
C THR A 118 -30.97 22.87 -4.99
N GLY A 119 -30.04 22.80 -5.95
CA GLY A 119 -29.33 21.57 -6.31
C GLY A 119 -30.06 20.73 -7.36
N LYS A 120 -31.13 21.24 -7.97
CA LYS A 120 -31.83 20.54 -9.06
C LYS A 120 -31.01 20.63 -10.34
N LEU A 121 -30.86 19.49 -11.01
CA LEU A 121 -30.21 19.41 -12.32
C LEU A 121 -31.04 20.16 -13.37
N LEU A 122 -30.40 21.09 -14.08
CA LEU A 122 -31.00 21.86 -15.16
C LEU A 122 -30.65 21.28 -16.54
N ASP A 123 -29.36 21.00 -16.78
CA ASP A 123 -28.89 20.47 -18.07
C ASP A 123 -27.53 19.76 -17.93
N THR A 124 -27.20 18.93 -18.92
CA THR A 124 -25.90 18.25 -19.03
C THR A 124 -25.40 18.25 -20.48
N VAL A 125 -24.10 18.46 -20.67
CA VAL A 125 -23.46 18.39 -21.99
C VAL A 125 -22.06 17.79 -21.89
N ILE A 126 -21.60 17.14 -22.96
CA ILE A 126 -20.20 16.68 -23.06
C ILE A 126 -19.47 17.59 -24.04
N VAL A 127 -18.38 18.20 -23.59
CA VAL A 127 -17.57 19.13 -24.37
C VAL A 127 -16.20 18.52 -24.66
N TYR A 128 -15.82 18.45 -25.92
CA TYR A 128 -14.51 17.94 -26.35
C TYR A 128 -13.54 19.10 -26.54
N LEU A 129 -12.82 19.46 -25.48
CA LEU A 129 -11.90 20.61 -25.49
C LEU A 129 -10.54 20.31 -26.17
N HIS A 130 -10.15 19.03 -26.23
CA HIS A 130 -8.77 18.63 -26.59
C HIS A 130 -8.71 17.87 -27.93
N GLN A 131 -9.83 17.70 -28.62
CA GLN A 131 -9.88 17.19 -30.00
C GLN A 131 -9.98 18.37 -30.96
N GLU A 132 -9.05 18.47 -31.90
CA GLU A 132 -8.87 19.64 -32.78
C GLU A 132 -10.05 19.93 -33.72
N THR A 133 -11.01 19.00 -33.86
CA THR A 133 -11.82 18.99 -35.07
C THR A 133 -13.14 19.76 -35.03
N ILE A 134 -13.74 20.14 -33.89
CA ILE A 134 -15.12 20.70 -33.95
C ILE A 134 -15.45 21.86 -32.96
N CYS A 135 -14.86 21.98 -31.77
CA CYS A 135 -15.55 22.74 -30.71
C CYS A 135 -15.35 24.27 -30.69
N TRP A 136 -14.24 24.81 -31.19
CA TRP A 136 -13.97 26.27 -31.05
C TRP A 136 -14.76 27.16 -32.01
N GLN A 137 -15.25 26.64 -33.14
CA GLN A 137 -15.98 27.44 -34.13
C GLN A 137 -17.43 27.76 -33.72
N ARG A 138 -18.01 27.00 -32.78
CA ARG A 138 -19.42 27.12 -32.41
C ARG A 138 -19.69 28.11 -31.26
N CYS A 139 -18.64 28.59 -30.59
CA CYS A 139 -18.72 29.57 -29.50
C CYS A 139 -18.46 31.03 -29.95
N ARG A 140 -18.34 31.30 -31.26
CA ARG A 140 -18.35 32.66 -31.81
C ARG A 140 -19.73 32.97 -32.40
N ALA A 141 -20.62 33.49 -31.56
CA ALA A 141 -21.82 34.23 -32.00
C ALA A 141 -22.07 35.34 -30.98
#